data_AF-A0A7Z9ZK40-F1
#
_entry.id   AF-A0A7Z9ZK40-F1
#
_cell.length_a   1.000
_cell.length_b   1.000
_cell.length_c   1.000
_cell.angle_alpha   90.00
_cell.angle_beta   90.00
_cell.angle_gamma   90.00
#
_symmetry.space_group_name_H-M   'P 1'
#
loop_
_entity.id
_entity.type
_entity.pdbx_description
1 polymer ?
#
loop_
_entity_poly.entity_id
_entity_poly.type
_entity_poly.pdbx_seq_one_letter_code
_entity_poly.pdbx_strand_id
1 'polypeptide(L)'
;MAEGIGPEPWLWLGGSLLLALVATWTTWWLENVKDRLPPITPFLEGPAFPILTEIGRLLFYLGLPAAALLWGQDAVIGRLMGFQPLLALNGLVGDPAPAAEVAANLADWMRDVGWAAGLGAATWAVLTLGWWTARRGANSPRPDKEALAGIVGLREAAYHEVHWAFYRNAPIVALGPYWGIWTGLGLAALEAVLNPFWRAGIGDADRPPLPLLRAGTAFVSTTLFLKTENLWLAVLVHWGVLWGLSVTVNSGLTGGRQGTHRNA
;
A
#
# COMPACT_ATOMS: atom_id res chain seq x y z
N MET A 1 20.09 -13.47 -20.91
CA MET A 1 20.45 -12.06 -21.17
C MET A 1 20.53 -11.33 -19.83
N ALA A 2 21.60 -11.59 -19.08
CA ALA A 2 21.90 -10.91 -17.81
C ALA A 2 23.27 -10.23 -17.92
N GLU A 3 23.52 -9.57 -19.05
CA GLU A 3 24.69 -8.70 -19.18
C GLU A 3 24.33 -7.36 -18.54
N GLY A 4 24.91 -7.12 -17.36
CA GLY A 4 25.22 -5.77 -16.90
C GLY A 4 24.13 -4.99 -16.16
N ILE A 5 23.30 -5.62 -15.32
CA ILE A 5 22.60 -4.82 -14.30
C ILE A 5 23.68 -4.35 -13.31
N GLY A 6 23.97 -3.04 -13.28
CA GLY A 6 24.89 -2.45 -12.32
C GLY A 6 24.45 -2.73 -10.87
N PRO A 7 25.33 -2.53 -9.87
CA PRO A 7 24.95 -2.67 -8.47
C PRO A 7 23.92 -1.63 -8.01
N GLU A 8 23.70 -0.58 -8.80
CA GLU A 8 22.88 0.60 -8.52
C GLU A 8 21.44 0.25 -8.05
N PRO A 9 20.61 -0.54 -8.78
CA PRO A 9 19.24 -0.85 -8.33
C PRO A 9 19.21 -1.55 -6.98
N TRP A 10 20.20 -2.40 -6.71
CA TRP A 10 20.30 -3.15 -5.45
C TRP A 10 20.76 -2.28 -4.28
N LEU A 11 21.62 -1.28 -4.53
CA LEU A 11 22.02 -0.30 -3.52
C LEU A 11 20.83 0.56 -3.08
N TRP A 12 20.03 1.06 -4.03
CA TRP A 12 18.83 1.82 -3.74
C TRP A 12 17.78 1.00 -2.98
N LEU A 13 17.53 -0.23 -3.41
CA LEU A 13 16.60 -1.14 -2.76
C LEU A 13 17.08 -1.52 -1.34
N GLY A 14 18.34 -1.94 -1.20
CA GLY A 14 18.93 -2.30 0.09
C GLY A 14 19.01 -1.12 1.06
N GLY A 15 19.36 0.07 0.55
CA GLY A 15 19.37 1.30 1.33
C GLY A 15 17.98 1.71 1.82
N SER A 16 16.95 1.60 0.97
CA SER A 16 15.55 1.82 1.35
C SER A 16 15.10 0.85 2.45
N LEU A 17 15.40 -0.45 2.30
CA LEU A 17 15.07 -1.46 3.31
C LEU A 17 15.77 -1.17 4.64
N LEU A 18 17.08 -0.89 4.62
CA LEU A 18 17.82 -0.57 5.83
C LEU A 18 17.26 0.69 6.51
N LEU A 19 16.95 1.73 5.74
CA LEU A 19 16.36 2.96 6.25
C LEU A 19 15.00 2.69 6.91
N ALA A 20 14.15 1.88 6.28
CA ALA A 20 12.85 1.48 6.84
C ALA A 20 13.00 0.76 8.18
N LEU A 21 13.95 -0.18 8.25
CA LEU A 21 14.24 -0.92 9.48
C LEU A 21 14.78 0.01 10.57
N VAL A 22 15.78 0.83 10.28
CA VAL A 22 16.34 1.77 11.25
C VAL A 22 15.27 2.74 11.76
N ALA A 23 14.45 3.30 10.87
CA ALA A 23 13.38 4.21 11.25
C ALA A 23 12.34 3.51 12.15
N THR A 24 11.81 2.35 11.75
CA THR A 24 10.80 1.62 12.52
C THR A 24 11.32 1.16 13.87
N TRP A 25 12.57 0.67 13.96
CA TRP A 25 13.18 0.29 15.23
C TRP A 25 13.46 1.49 16.13
N THR A 26 13.90 2.62 15.56
CA THR A 26 14.14 3.86 16.32
C THR A 26 12.83 4.38 16.91
N THR A 27 11.77 4.49 16.10
CA THR A 27 10.45 4.93 16.57
C THR A 27 9.89 3.99 17.63
N TRP A 28 9.98 2.68 17.40
CA TRP A 28 9.56 1.68 18.39
C TRP A 28 10.32 1.82 19.71
N TRP A 29 11.64 1.97 19.65
CA TRP A 29 12.47 2.15 20.84
C TRP A 29 12.06 3.42 21.59
N LEU A 30 11.93 4.55 20.89
CA LEU A 30 11.49 5.83 21.47
C LEU A 30 10.14 5.71 22.19
N GLU A 31 9.16 5.03 21.58
CA GLU A 31 7.84 4.82 22.20
C GLU A 31 7.92 4.00 23.49
N ASN A 32 8.84 3.03 23.56
CA ASN A 32 9.01 2.16 24.74
C ASN A 32 9.88 2.79 25.85
N VAL A 33 10.68 3.81 25.54
CA VAL A 33 11.54 4.48 26.53
C VAL A 33 11.08 5.89 26.88
N LYS A 34 10.03 6.41 26.25
CA LYS A 34 9.55 7.80 26.47
C LYS A 34 9.28 8.12 27.94
N ASP A 35 8.75 7.16 28.71
CA ASP A 35 8.47 7.34 30.14
C ASP A 35 9.75 7.35 30.99
N ARG A 36 10.86 6.89 30.42
CA ARG A 36 12.19 6.84 31.06
C ARG A 36 13.10 8.00 30.61
N LEU A 37 12.65 8.86 29.67
CA LEU A 37 13.42 9.99 29.13
C LEU A 37 12.64 11.32 29.28
N PRO A 38 12.48 11.84 30.51
CA PRO A 38 11.70 13.06 30.78
C PRO A 38 12.04 14.29 29.91
N PRO A 39 13.31 14.54 29.50
CA PRO A 39 13.62 15.69 28.67
C PRO A 39 13.03 15.66 27.26
N ILE A 40 12.71 14.47 26.72
CA ILE A 40 12.30 14.29 25.32
C ILE A 40 10.78 14.10 25.21
N THR A 41 10.12 13.67 26.30
CA THR A 41 8.67 13.45 26.35
C THR A 41 7.84 14.64 25.81
N PRO A 42 8.11 15.91 26.18
CA PRO A 42 7.33 17.05 25.66
C PRO A 42 7.43 17.21 24.15
N PHE A 43 8.56 16.81 23.55
CA PHE A 43 8.74 16.84 22.10
C PHE A 43 7.97 15.72 21.42
N LEU A 44 8.04 14.48 21.93
CA LEU A 44 7.36 13.32 21.37
C LEU A 44 5.83 13.43 21.46
N GLU A 45 5.31 14.05 22.51
CA GLU A 45 3.88 14.31 22.70
C GLU A 45 3.43 15.63 22.05
N GLY A 46 4.39 16.46 21.64
CA GLY A 46 4.12 17.73 20.99
C GLY A 46 3.59 17.58 19.57
N PRO A 47 2.87 18.59 19.04
CA PRO A 47 2.27 18.54 17.70
C PRO A 47 3.32 18.48 16.57
N ALA A 48 4.57 18.84 16.84
CA ALA A 48 5.67 18.78 15.89
C ALA A 48 6.05 17.34 15.51
N PHE A 49 5.99 16.40 16.47
CA PHE A 49 6.45 15.04 16.23
C PHE A 49 5.59 14.30 15.18
N PRO A 50 4.23 14.31 15.25
CA PRO A 50 3.38 13.79 14.18
C PRO A 50 3.68 14.40 12.81
N ILE A 51 3.86 15.73 12.73
CA ILE A 51 4.17 16.41 11.47
C ILE A 51 5.51 15.92 10.90
N LEU A 52 6.54 15.84 11.73
CA LEU A 52 7.85 15.33 11.32
C LEU A 52 7.77 13.88 10.87
N THR A 53 6.98 13.03 11.54
CA THR A 53 6.77 11.66 11.08
C THR A 53 6.07 11.61 9.74
N GLU A 54 5.06 12.43 9.49
CA GLU A 54 4.37 12.49 8.20
C GLU A 54 5.26 13.01 7.07
N ILE A 55 6.11 14.01 7.33
CA ILE A 55 7.12 14.46 6.38
C ILE A 55 8.11 13.33 6.08
N GLY A 56 8.60 12.65 7.11
CA GLY A 56 9.50 11.50 6.96
C GLY A 56 8.87 10.39 6.13
N ARG A 57 7.59 10.08 6.35
CA ARG A 57 6.82 9.11 5.57
C ARG A 57 6.67 9.55 4.12
N LEU A 58 6.30 10.81 3.87
CA LEU A 58 6.19 11.33 2.50
C LEU A 58 7.53 11.20 1.74
N LEU A 59 8.62 11.62 2.37
CA LEU A 59 9.96 11.53 1.79
C LEU A 59 10.38 10.08 1.55
N PHE A 60 10.05 9.18 2.46
CA PHE A 60 10.38 7.76 2.32
C PHE A 60 9.55 7.09 1.21
N TYR A 61 8.23 7.23 1.26
CA TYR A 61 7.30 6.51 0.37
C TYR A 61 7.27 7.07 -1.06
N LEU A 62 7.43 8.38 -1.23
CA LEU A 62 7.40 9.02 -2.55
C LEU A 62 8.75 9.64 -2.94
N GLY A 63 9.40 10.32 -1.99
CA GLY A 63 10.66 11.02 -2.25
C GLY A 63 11.79 10.08 -2.65
N LEU A 64 11.96 8.94 -1.96
CA LEU A 64 13.02 7.98 -2.27
C LEU A 64 12.82 7.30 -3.62
N PRO A 65 11.63 6.75 -3.97
CA PRO A 65 11.38 6.22 -5.31
C PRO A 65 11.54 7.28 -6.42
N ALA A 66 11.10 8.52 -6.18
CA ALA A 66 11.29 9.61 -7.13
C ALA A 66 12.78 9.97 -7.29
N ALA A 67 13.53 10.00 -6.21
CA ALA A 67 14.97 10.24 -6.24
C ALA A 67 15.72 9.15 -7.00
N ALA A 68 15.38 7.88 -6.76
CA ALA A 68 15.95 6.76 -7.48
C ALA A 68 15.60 6.78 -8.98
N LEU A 69 14.38 7.20 -9.33
CA LEU A 69 13.94 7.35 -10.72
C LEU A 69 14.65 8.50 -11.45
N LEU A 70 14.87 9.64 -10.78
CA LEU A 70 15.43 10.84 -11.40
C LEU A 70 16.95 10.91 -11.37
N TRP A 71 17.58 10.39 -10.30
CA TRP A 71 19.03 10.50 -10.09
C TRP A 71 19.75 9.15 -10.05
N GLY A 72 19.03 8.04 -9.89
CA GLY A 72 19.64 6.72 -9.68
C GLY A 72 20.17 6.05 -10.95
N GLN A 73 20.43 6.76 -12.05
CA GLN A 73 21.06 6.24 -13.27
C GLN A 73 20.54 4.83 -13.69
N ASP A 74 19.25 4.74 -14.03
CA ASP A 74 18.56 3.48 -14.37
C ASP A 74 18.32 2.51 -13.18
N ALA A 75 18.48 2.95 -11.93
CA ALA A 75 18.08 2.20 -10.74
C ALA A 75 16.61 1.78 -10.75
N VAL A 76 15.75 2.61 -11.36
CA VAL A 76 14.31 2.40 -11.43
C VAL A 76 13.83 2.62 -12.86
N ILE A 77 13.18 1.61 -13.43
CA ILE A 77 12.54 1.72 -14.74
C ILE A 77 11.09 2.19 -14.52
N GLY A 78 10.74 3.36 -15.06
CA GLY A 78 9.41 3.96 -14.89
C GLY A 78 8.26 3.06 -15.36
N ARG A 79 8.46 2.27 -16.42
CA ARG A 79 7.47 1.28 -16.85
C ARG A 79 7.23 0.20 -15.79
N LEU A 80 8.27 -0.26 -15.10
CA LEU A 80 8.16 -1.28 -14.04
C LEU A 80 7.54 -0.72 -12.75
N MET A 81 7.56 0.61 -12.58
CA MET A 81 6.77 1.29 -11.54
C MET A 81 5.27 1.24 -11.83
N GLY A 82 4.87 0.92 -13.07
CA GLY A 82 3.49 0.83 -13.51
C GLY A 82 2.92 2.13 -14.04
N PHE A 83 3.79 3.03 -14.54
CA PHE A 83 3.38 4.23 -15.26
C PHE A 83 2.95 3.86 -16.68
N GLN A 84 1.73 3.32 -16.81
CA GLN A 84 1.13 3.04 -18.10
C GLN A 84 0.70 4.35 -18.77
N PRO A 85 1.09 4.61 -20.03
CA PRO A 85 0.66 5.81 -20.73
C PRO A 85 -0.84 5.73 -21.03
N LEU A 86 -1.53 6.86 -20.90
CA LEU A 86 -2.89 7.05 -21.39
C LEU A 86 -2.81 7.93 -22.64
N LEU A 87 -2.59 7.30 -23.81
CA LEU A 87 -2.29 7.98 -25.07
C LEU A 87 -3.42 8.92 -25.51
N ALA A 88 -4.66 8.65 -25.10
CA ALA A 88 -5.80 9.54 -25.34
C ALA A 88 -5.60 10.95 -24.73
N LEU A 89 -4.76 11.09 -23.70
CA LEU A 89 -4.43 12.39 -23.10
C LEU A 89 -3.14 13.01 -23.66
N ASN A 90 -2.32 12.27 -24.42
CA ASN A 90 -1.06 12.80 -24.95
C ASN A 90 -1.27 13.95 -25.95
N GLY A 91 -2.41 13.96 -26.66
CA GLY A 91 -2.78 15.07 -27.55
C GLY A 91 -3.02 16.42 -26.83
N LEU A 92 -2.97 16.46 -25.49
CA LEU A 92 -3.02 17.70 -24.71
C LEU A 92 -1.64 18.37 -24.53
N VAL A 93 -0.54 17.63 -24.74
CA VAL A 93 0.84 18.08 -24.42
C VAL A 93 1.81 17.91 -25.60
N GLY A 94 1.44 17.17 -26.66
CA GLY A 94 2.30 16.98 -27.83
C GLY A 94 1.53 16.52 -29.07
N ASP A 95 2.27 16.00 -30.06
CA ASP A 95 1.69 15.52 -31.31
C ASP A 95 0.71 14.36 -31.06
N PRO A 96 -0.48 14.38 -31.69
CA PRO A 96 -1.48 13.35 -31.48
C PRO A 96 -0.98 12.00 -32.02
N ALA A 97 -1.05 10.97 -31.19
CA ALA A 97 -0.79 9.60 -31.62
C ALA A 97 -1.80 9.17 -32.71
N PRO A 98 -1.41 8.28 -33.63
CA PRO A 98 -2.32 7.72 -34.63
C PRO A 98 -3.59 7.13 -33.98
N ALA A 99 -4.76 7.34 -34.59
CA ALA A 99 -6.04 6.92 -34.04
C ALA A 99 -6.09 5.41 -33.70
N ALA A 100 -5.42 4.57 -34.50
CA ALA A 100 -5.33 3.14 -34.26
C ALA A 100 -4.55 2.81 -32.96
N GLU A 101 -3.48 3.53 -32.66
CA GLU A 101 -2.70 3.34 -31.43
C GLU A 101 -3.47 3.81 -30.20
N VAL A 102 -4.19 4.93 -30.31
CA VAL A 102 -5.08 5.42 -29.25
C VAL A 102 -6.18 4.38 -28.96
N ALA A 103 -6.82 3.82 -30.00
CA ALA A 103 -7.84 2.80 -29.84
C ALA A 103 -7.30 1.52 -29.17
N ALA A 104 -6.09 1.07 -29.55
CA ALA A 104 -5.44 -0.07 -28.93
C ALA A 104 -5.11 0.18 -27.45
N ASN A 105 -4.55 1.35 -27.12
CA ASN A 105 -4.25 1.73 -25.73
C ASN A 105 -5.52 1.82 -24.88
N LEU A 106 -6.62 2.36 -25.41
CA LEU A 106 -7.91 2.37 -24.72
C LEU A 106 -8.46 0.96 -24.48
N ALA A 107 -8.31 0.05 -25.45
CA ALA A 107 -8.72 -1.35 -25.29
C ALA A 107 -7.91 -2.05 -24.18
N ASP A 108 -6.60 -1.80 -24.11
CA ASP A 108 -5.75 -2.30 -23.02
C ASP A 108 -6.21 -1.76 -21.66
N TRP A 109 -6.42 -0.44 -21.55
CA TRP A 109 -6.94 0.18 -20.33
C TRP A 109 -8.29 -0.40 -19.90
N MET A 110 -9.21 -0.64 -20.83
CA MET A 110 -10.52 -1.24 -20.53
C MET A 110 -10.37 -2.67 -19.99
N ARG A 111 -9.46 -3.46 -20.56
CA ARG A 111 -9.13 -4.80 -20.05
C ARG A 111 -8.55 -4.71 -18.64
N ASP A 112 -7.66 -3.76 -18.40
CA ASP A 112 -7.00 -3.58 -17.09
C ASP A 112 -7.99 -3.13 -16.01
N VAL A 113 -8.93 -2.25 -16.36
CA VAL A 113 -10.07 -1.87 -15.51
C VAL A 113 -10.94 -3.08 -15.19
N GLY A 114 -11.19 -3.97 -16.17
CA GLY A 114 -11.93 -5.22 -15.96
C GLY A 114 -11.26 -6.12 -14.92
N TRP A 115 -9.94 -6.32 -15.02
CA TRP A 115 -9.15 -7.06 -14.02
C TRP A 115 -9.17 -6.40 -12.65
N ALA A 116 -8.99 -5.08 -12.61
CA ALA A 116 -9.02 -4.29 -11.38
C ALA A 116 -10.36 -4.41 -10.64
N ALA A 117 -11.48 -4.28 -11.38
CA ALA A 117 -12.82 -4.42 -10.83
C ALA A 117 -13.08 -5.85 -10.32
N GLY A 118 -12.71 -6.87 -11.10
CA GLY A 118 -12.90 -8.27 -10.72
C GLY A 118 -12.10 -8.66 -9.47
N LEU A 119 -10.79 -8.37 -9.45
CA LEU A 119 -9.92 -8.67 -8.31
C LEU A 119 -10.29 -7.83 -7.08
N GLY A 120 -10.61 -6.54 -7.26
CA GLY A 120 -11.05 -5.66 -6.19
C GLY A 120 -12.34 -6.16 -5.53
N ALA A 121 -13.37 -6.50 -6.32
CA ALA A 121 -14.64 -7.02 -5.81
C ALA A 121 -14.45 -8.37 -5.08
N ALA A 122 -13.66 -9.29 -5.65
CA ALA A 122 -13.37 -10.57 -5.03
C ALA A 122 -12.64 -10.40 -3.68
N THR A 123 -11.65 -9.51 -3.64
CA THR A 123 -10.90 -9.20 -2.41
C THR A 123 -11.81 -8.61 -1.35
N TRP A 124 -12.59 -7.59 -1.71
CA TRP A 124 -13.54 -6.96 -0.80
C TRP A 124 -14.55 -7.98 -0.24
N ALA A 125 -15.05 -8.89 -1.07
CA ALA A 125 -15.96 -9.96 -0.62
C ALA A 125 -15.30 -10.91 0.38
N VAL A 126 -14.07 -11.36 0.11
CA VAL A 126 -13.31 -12.25 1.00
C VAL A 126 -13.00 -11.56 2.34
N LEU A 127 -12.54 -10.30 2.31
CA LEU A 127 -12.26 -9.55 3.53
C LEU A 127 -13.51 -9.28 4.36
N THR A 128 -14.63 -8.95 3.69
CA THR A 128 -15.93 -8.77 4.34
C THR A 128 -16.41 -10.06 4.99
N LEU A 129 -16.29 -11.20 4.30
CA LEU A 129 -16.65 -12.49 4.83
C LEU A 129 -15.77 -12.89 6.03
N GLY A 130 -14.45 -12.72 5.92
CA GLY A 130 -13.50 -12.98 7.00
C GLY A 130 -13.76 -12.09 8.23
N TRP A 131 -14.17 -10.85 8.00
CA TRP A 131 -14.59 -9.95 9.07
C TRP A 131 -15.87 -10.42 9.76
N TRP A 132 -16.88 -10.87 8.99
CA TRP A 132 -18.12 -11.39 9.55
C TRP A 132 -17.93 -12.68 10.34
N THR A 133 -17.04 -13.58 9.90
CA THR A 133 -16.73 -14.81 10.64
C THR A 133 -15.97 -14.50 11.93
N ALA A 134 -15.00 -13.57 11.89
CA ALA A 134 -14.29 -13.12 13.08
C ALA A 134 -15.23 -12.49 14.13
N ARG A 135 -16.20 -11.68 13.70
CA ARG A 135 -17.21 -11.07 14.59
C ARG A 135 -18.12 -12.07 15.30
N ARG A 136 -18.32 -13.28 14.76
CA ARG A 136 -19.14 -14.30 15.43
C ARG A 136 -18.48 -14.86 16.69
N GLY A 137 -17.16 -14.69 16.83
CA GLY A 137 -16.38 -15.25 17.95
C GLY A 137 -15.92 -14.24 19.00
N ALA A 138 -15.94 -12.93 18.73
CA ALA A 138 -15.34 -11.93 19.62
C ALA A 138 -15.99 -10.54 19.55
N ASN A 139 -15.88 -9.79 20.65
CA ASN A 139 -16.11 -8.34 20.70
C ASN A 139 -14.94 -7.57 20.03
N SER A 140 -14.56 -7.97 18.81
CA SER A 140 -13.40 -7.37 18.15
C SER A 140 -13.62 -5.87 17.97
N PRO A 141 -12.65 -5.03 18.38
CA PRO A 141 -12.73 -3.61 18.14
C PRO A 141 -12.76 -3.32 16.65
N ARG A 142 -13.53 -2.29 16.31
CA ARG A 142 -13.78 -1.91 14.93
C ARG A 142 -12.56 -1.18 14.39
N PRO A 143 -12.25 -1.35 13.10
CA PRO A 143 -11.24 -0.53 12.48
C PRO A 143 -11.69 0.94 12.53
N ASP A 144 -10.74 1.82 12.75
CA ASP A 144 -10.99 3.26 12.74
C ASP A 144 -11.51 3.68 11.36
N LYS A 145 -12.68 4.32 11.36
CA LYS A 145 -13.39 4.75 10.17
C LYS A 145 -12.61 5.83 9.43
N GLU A 146 -11.90 6.71 10.15
CA GLU A 146 -11.16 7.82 9.55
C GLU A 146 -9.86 7.33 8.90
N ALA A 147 -9.19 6.35 9.51
CA ALA A 147 -7.96 5.78 8.99
C ALA A 147 -8.15 4.97 7.70
N LEU A 148 -9.31 4.33 7.50
CA LEU A 148 -9.61 3.49 6.34
C LEU A 148 -10.44 4.15 5.24
N ALA A 149 -10.91 5.40 5.45
CA ALA A 149 -11.81 6.06 4.51
C ALA A 149 -11.27 7.40 3.98
N GLY A 150 -11.80 7.82 2.83
CA GLY A 150 -11.56 9.15 2.27
C GLY A 150 -10.12 9.38 1.81
N ILE A 151 -9.67 10.63 1.92
CA ILE A 151 -8.40 11.10 1.36
C ILE A 151 -7.17 10.53 2.09
N VAL A 152 -7.28 10.29 3.41
CA VAL A 152 -6.20 9.68 4.20
C VAL A 152 -5.97 8.25 3.73
N GLY A 153 -7.03 7.44 3.61
CA GLY A 153 -6.92 6.09 3.07
C GLY A 153 -6.36 6.05 1.65
N LEU A 154 -6.70 7.02 0.79
CA LEU A 154 -6.16 7.11 -0.57
C LEU A 154 -4.66 7.39 -0.55
N ARG A 155 -4.21 8.32 0.30
CA ARG A 155 -2.79 8.62 0.50
C ARG A 155 -2.03 7.40 1.01
N GLU A 156 -2.57 6.69 2.00
CA GLU A 156 -1.97 5.46 2.54
C GLU A 156 -1.84 4.37 1.46
N ALA A 157 -2.88 4.17 0.65
CA ALA A 157 -2.84 3.28 -0.50
C ALA A 157 -1.75 3.70 -1.50
N ALA A 158 -1.66 4.99 -1.83
CA ALA A 158 -0.62 5.51 -2.72
C ALA A 158 0.79 5.26 -2.17
N TYR A 159 1.02 5.49 -0.88
CA TYR A 159 2.30 5.19 -0.22
C TYR A 159 2.65 3.70 -0.37
N HIS A 160 1.74 2.81 0.01
CA HIS A 160 2.00 1.37 -0.05
C HIS A 160 2.26 0.88 -1.47
N GLU A 161 1.46 1.31 -2.46
CA GLU A 161 1.63 0.87 -3.85
C GLU A 161 2.90 1.42 -4.50
N VAL A 162 3.27 2.68 -4.22
CA VAL A 162 4.52 3.25 -4.75
C VAL A 162 5.75 2.57 -4.14
N HIS A 163 5.74 2.33 -2.83
CA HIS A 163 6.82 1.62 -2.14
C HIS A 163 6.95 0.18 -2.64
N TRP A 164 5.83 -0.51 -2.80
CA TRP A 164 5.84 -1.85 -3.37
C TRP A 164 6.31 -1.86 -4.83
N ALA A 165 5.91 -0.87 -5.64
CA ALA A 165 6.38 -0.73 -7.02
C ALA A 165 7.90 -0.52 -7.12
N PHE A 166 8.46 0.21 -6.16
CA PHE A 166 9.90 0.35 -6.00
C PHE A 166 10.56 -0.97 -5.61
N TYR A 167 10.00 -1.71 -4.64
CA TYR A 167 10.57 -2.97 -4.13
C TYR A 167 10.66 -4.09 -5.17
N ARG A 168 9.74 -4.12 -6.12
CA ARG A 168 9.76 -5.12 -7.21
C ARG A 168 10.65 -4.73 -8.39
N ASN A 169 11.13 -3.48 -8.49
CA ASN A 169 11.82 -2.99 -9.68
C ASN A 169 13.10 -3.78 -9.97
N ALA A 170 14.08 -3.77 -9.06
CA ALA A 170 15.32 -4.52 -9.22
C ALA A 170 15.11 -6.05 -9.34
N PRO A 171 14.22 -6.69 -8.55
CA PRO A 171 13.87 -8.09 -8.76
C PRO A 171 13.31 -8.41 -10.15
N ILE A 172 12.48 -7.56 -10.75
CA ILE A 172 11.95 -7.77 -12.12
C ILE A 172 13.08 -7.76 -13.15
N VAL A 173 14.02 -6.83 -13.03
CA VAL A 173 15.16 -6.76 -13.96
C VAL A 173 16.02 -8.02 -13.83
N ALA A 174 16.24 -8.52 -12.61
CA ALA A 174 17.11 -9.66 -12.36
C ALA A 174 16.47 -11.03 -12.63
N LEU A 175 15.19 -11.21 -12.32
CA LEU A 175 14.49 -12.51 -12.32
C LEU A 175 13.38 -12.60 -13.37
N GLY A 176 13.16 -11.52 -14.14
CA GLY A 176 12.04 -11.38 -15.06
C GLY A 176 10.73 -10.99 -14.37
N PRO A 177 9.68 -10.66 -15.14
CA PRO A 177 8.44 -10.10 -14.59
C PRO A 177 7.78 -10.98 -13.53
N TYR A 178 7.55 -12.26 -13.83
CA TYR A 178 6.84 -13.15 -12.93
C TYR A 178 7.56 -13.34 -11.58
N TRP A 179 8.80 -13.82 -11.60
CA TRP A 179 9.56 -14.10 -10.37
C TRP A 179 9.99 -12.82 -9.66
N GLY A 180 10.28 -11.74 -10.39
CA GLY A 180 10.63 -10.46 -9.80
C GLY A 180 9.50 -9.85 -9.00
N ILE A 181 8.26 -9.91 -9.50
CA ILE A 181 7.09 -9.39 -8.78
C ILE A 181 6.87 -10.15 -7.46
N TRP A 182 6.93 -11.48 -7.48
CA TRP A 182 6.81 -12.29 -6.26
C TRP A 182 7.98 -12.09 -5.30
N THR A 183 9.19 -11.92 -5.81
CA THR A 183 10.38 -11.64 -4.98
C THR A 183 10.27 -10.27 -4.32
N GLY A 184 9.76 -9.25 -5.03
CA GLY A 184 9.46 -7.94 -4.46
C GLY A 184 8.43 -8.01 -3.33
N LEU A 185 7.37 -8.84 -3.48
CA LEU A 185 6.44 -9.12 -2.38
C LEU A 185 7.15 -9.81 -1.20
N GLY A 186 8.06 -10.75 -1.47
CA GLY A 186 8.88 -11.41 -0.45
C GLY A 186 9.74 -10.41 0.35
N LEU A 187 10.31 -9.40 -0.30
CA LEU A 187 11.06 -8.34 0.37
C LEU A 187 10.17 -7.46 1.24
N ALA A 188 8.99 -7.07 0.76
CA ALA A 188 8.01 -6.33 1.55
C ALA A 188 7.53 -7.15 2.76
N ALA A 189 7.36 -8.47 2.60
CA ALA A 189 7.03 -9.38 3.70
C ALA A 189 8.18 -9.49 4.71
N LEU A 190 9.44 -9.55 4.26
CA LEU A 190 10.61 -9.53 5.13
C LEU A 190 10.68 -8.23 5.96
N GLU A 191 10.49 -7.08 5.32
CA GLU A 191 10.41 -5.78 5.98
C GLU A 191 9.32 -5.80 7.07
N ALA A 192 8.12 -6.29 6.74
CA ALA A 192 7.01 -6.40 7.68
C ALA A 192 7.31 -7.33 8.87
N VAL A 193 7.94 -8.49 8.64
CA VAL A 193 8.32 -9.42 9.72
C VAL A 193 9.38 -8.82 10.65
N LEU A 194 10.31 -8.04 10.12
CA LEU A 194 11.36 -7.38 10.90
C LEU A 194 10.85 -6.13 11.65
N ASN A 195 9.73 -5.55 11.21
CA ASN A 195 9.11 -4.40 11.84
C ASN A 195 8.52 -4.78 13.23
N PRO A 196 8.97 -4.15 14.32
CA PRO A 196 8.47 -4.46 15.67
C PRO A 196 6.99 -4.12 15.87
N PHE A 197 6.48 -3.06 15.24
CA PHE A 197 5.06 -2.70 15.31
C PHE A 197 4.16 -3.77 14.68
N TRP A 198 4.59 -4.34 13.55
CA TRP A 198 3.85 -5.41 12.88
C TRP A 198 3.78 -6.67 13.75
N ARG A 199 4.92 -7.07 14.34
CA ARG A 199 4.99 -8.22 15.24
C ARG A 199 4.11 -8.05 16.48
N ALA A 200 4.14 -6.87 17.10
CA ALA A 200 3.27 -6.55 18.23
C ALA A 200 1.79 -6.63 17.84
N GLY A 201 1.44 -6.19 16.61
CA GLY A 201 0.07 -6.22 16.12
C GLY A 201 -0.48 -7.61 15.78
N ILE A 202 0.35 -8.61 15.50
CA ILE A 202 -0.11 -9.99 15.22
C ILE A 202 -0.62 -10.68 16.49
N GLY A 203 -0.01 -10.39 17.64
CA GLY A 203 -0.33 -11.04 18.92
C GLY A 203 -1.48 -10.39 19.69
N ASP A 204 -1.95 -9.22 19.26
CA ASP A 204 -2.95 -8.45 19.99
C ASP A 204 -4.37 -8.89 19.57
N ALA A 205 -4.99 -9.75 20.39
CA ALA A 205 -6.35 -10.24 20.19
C ALA A 205 -7.40 -9.12 20.32
N ASP A 206 -7.05 -8.02 20.99
CA ASP A 206 -7.89 -6.86 21.20
C ASP A 206 -7.69 -5.81 20.09
N ARG A 207 -7.08 -6.17 18.95
CA ARG A 207 -7.00 -5.29 17.78
C ARG A 207 -7.60 -5.97 16.55
N PRO A 208 -8.23 -5.19 15.64
CA PRO A 208 -8.58 -5.72 14.33
C PRO A 208 -7.30 -6.26 13.66
N PRO A 209 -7.38 -7.34 12.87
CA PRO A 209 -6.22 -7.98 12.25
C PRO A 209 -5.70 -7.14 11.07
N LEU A 210 -5.32 -5.88 11.32
CA LEU A 210 -4.73 -4.95 10.36
C LEU A 210 -3.52 -5.55 9.65
N PRO A 211 -2.63 -6.32 10.31
CA PRO A 211 -1.57 -7.04 9.61
C PRO A 211 -2.11 -8.00 8.53
N LEU A 212 -3.16 -8.76 8.84
CA LEU A 212 -3.75 -9.69 7.88
C LEU A 212 -4.42 -8.97 6.71
N LEU A 213 -5.12 -7.86 6.99
CA LEU A 213 -5.72 -7.02 5.94
C LEU A 213 -4.64 -6.46 5.00
N ARG A 214 -3.53 -5.94 5.54
CA ARG A 214 -2.40 -5.43 4.77
C ARG A 214 -1.70 -6.53 3.96
N ALA A 215 -1.55 -7.73 4.51
CA ALA A 215 -1.00 -8.87 3.79
C ALA A 215 -1.91 -9.28 2.62
N GLY A 216 -3.23 -9.32 2.85
CA GLY A 216 -4.23 -9.60 1.83
C GLY A 216 -4.22 -8.57 0.70
N THR A 217 -4.18 -7.27 1.02
CA THR A 217 -4.10 -6.22 0.01
C THR A 217 -2.78 -6.28 -0.76
N ALA A 218 -1.64 -6.50 -0.09
CA ALA A 218 -0.34 -6.65 -0.77
C ALA A 218 -0.33 -7.82 -1.78
N PHE A 219 -0.91 -8.96 -1.42
CA PHE A 219 -1.03 -10.11 -2.33
C PHE A 219 -1.92 -9.80 -3.55
N VAL A 220 -3.01 -9.08 -3.33
CA VAL A 220 -3.94 -8.68 -4.41
C VAL A 220 -3.31 -7.65 -5.32
N SER A 221 -2.63 -6.64 -4.77
CA SER A 221 -1.87 -5.66 -5.53
C SER A 221 -0.81 -6.34 -6.38
N THR A 222 -0.10 -7.34 -5.82
CA THR A 222 0.86 -8.21 -6.54
C THR A 222 0.22 -8.89 -7.73
N THR A 223 -0.93 -9.53 -7.52
CA THR A 223 -1.68 -10.22 -8.58
C THR A 223 -2.22 -9.24 -9.64
N LEU A 224 -2.67 -8.07 -9.21
CA LEU A 224 -3.22 -7.04 -10.07
C LEU A 224 -2.14 -6.48 -11.00
N PHE A 225 -0.96 -6.11 -10.47
CA PHE A 225 0.14 -5.63 -11.31
C PHE A 225 0.65 -6.69 -12.28
N LEU A 226 0.68 -7.97 -11.88
CA LEU A 226 0.98 -9.07 -12.81
C LEU A 226 0.05 -9.11 -14.03
N LYS A 227 -1.16 -8.54 -13.92
CA LYS A 227 -2.15 -8.50 -15.00
C LYS A 227 -2.17 -7.18 -15.75
N THR A 228 -1.97 -6.06 -15.06
CA THR A 228 -2.25 -4.73 -15.62
C THR A 228 -1.00 -3.88 -15.81
N GLU A 229 0.09 -4.17 -15.09
CA GLU A 229 1.25 -3.29 -14.98
C GLU A 229 0.87 -1.81 -14.68
N ASN A 230 -0.22 -1.58 -13.92
CA ASN A 230 -0.81 -0.25 -13.76
C ASN A 230 -0.86 0.17 -12.28
N LEU A 231 -0.03 1.15 -11.92
CA LEU A 231 0.07 1.66 -10.56
C LEU A 231 -1.21 2.37 -10.11
N TRP A 232 -1.81 3.18 -10.98
CA TRP A 232 -2.98 3.97 -10.64
C TRP A 232 -4.18 3.08 -10.32
N LEU A 233 -4.39 2.02 -11.12
CA LEU A 233 -5.41 1.03 -10.84
C LEU A 233 -5.13 0.28 -9.54
N ALA A 234 -3.87 -0.04 -9.25
CA ALA A 234 -3.50 -0.67 -7.98
C ALA A 234 -3.83 0.22 -6.77
N VAL A 235 -3.50 1.51 -6.83
CA VAL A 235 -3.84 2.49 -5.78
C VAL A 235 -5.36 2.58 -5.58
N LEU A 236 -6.12 2.70 -6.67
CA LEU A 236 -7.57 2.80 -6.60
C LEU A 236 -8.24 1.53 -6.07
N VAL A 237 -7.75 0.35 -6.47
CA VAL A 237 -8.26 -0.93 -5.96
C VAL A 237 -7.92 -1.09 -4.47
N HIS A 238 -6.68 -0.83 -4.07
CA HIS A 238 -6.26 -0.91 -2.67
C HIS A 238 -7.13 0.02 -1.80
N TRP A 239 -7.23 1.29 -2.18
CA TRP A 239 -8.07 2.27 -1.48
C TRP A 239 -9.55 1.85 -1.47
N GLY A 240 -10.10 1.47 -2.63
CA GLY A 240 -11.50 1.11 -2.78
C GLY A 240 -11.91 -0.12 -1.96
N VAL A 241 -11.03 -1.12 -1.87
CA VAL A 241 -11.24 -2.32 -1.04
C VAL A 241 -11.30 -1.95 0.44
N LEU A 242 -10.35 -1.15 0.94
CA LEU A 242 -10.31 -0.74 2.35
C LEU A 242 -11.49 0.19 2.69
N TRP A 243 -11.80 1.13 1.80
CA TRP A 243 -12.95 2.02 1.96
C TRP A 243 -14.25 1.23 1.96
N GLY A 244 -14.45 0.33 1.00
CA GLY A 244 -15.64 -0.53 0.92
C GLY A 244 -15.80 -1.40 2.17
N LEU A 245 -14.71 -1.97 2.68
CA LEU A 245 -14.72 -2.71 3.94
C LEU A 245 -15.16 -1.81 5.08
N SER A 246 -14.61 -0.59 5.20
CA SER A 246 -14.99 0.36 6.24
C SER A 246 -16.50 0.70 6.20
N VAL A 247 -17.08 0.86 5.01
CA VAL A 247 -18.51 1.16 4.84
C VAL A 247 -19.36 -0.03 5.30
N THR A 248 -19.06 -1.24 4.85
CA THR A 248 -19.82 -2.46 5.20
C THR A 248 -19.75 -2.79 6.68
N VAL A 249 -18.59 -2.59 7.30
CA VAL A 249 -18.36 -2.84 8.72
C VAL A 249 -19.17 -1.88 9.60
N ASN A 250 -19.42 -0.67 9.11
CA ASN A 250 -20.13 0.41 9.81
C ASN A 250 -21.64 0.44 9.53
N SER A 251 -22.10 0.02 8.34
CA SER A 251 -23.53 0.02 7.99
C SER A 251 -24.34 -1.00 8.79
N GLY A 252 -23.72 -2.09 9.26
CA GLY A 252 -24.36 -3.04 10.18
C GLY A 252 -24.80 -2.46 11.54
N LEU A 253 -24.46 -1.19 11.84
CA LEU A 253 -24.77 -0.53 13.11
C LEU A 253 -26.11 0.19 13.15
N THR A 254 -26.61 0.64 12.00
CA THR A 254 -27.84 1.44 11.95
C THR A 254 -29.11 0.58 11.97
N GLY A 255 -29.03 -0.68 11.55
CA GLY A 255 -30.19 -1.59 11.51
C GLY A 255 -30.57 -2.25 12.85
N GLY A 256 -29.69 -2.25 13.85
CA GLY A 256 -29.89 -3.04 15.09
C GLY A 256 -30.43 -2.26 16.30
N ARG A 257 -30.53 -0.93 16.26
CA ARG A 257 -30.74 -0.09 17.46
C ARG A 257 -32.13 0.55 17.61
N GLN A 258 -33.11 0.18 16.79
CA GLN A 258 -34.46 0.78 16.83
C GLN A 258 -35.55 -0.08 17.50
N GLY A 259 -35.20 -1.20 18.16
CA GLY A 259 -36.17 -2.23 18.54
C GLY A 259 -36.51 -2.42 20.03
N THR A 260 -36.19 -1.50 20.95
CA THR A 260 -36.54 -1.68 22.39
C THR A 260 -36.90 -0.37 23.08
N HIS A 261 -37.91 0.32 22.56
CA HIS A 261 -38.74 1.24 23.34
C HIS A 261 -40.19 1.11 22.86
N ARG A 262 -40.83 0.00 23.23
CA ARG A 262 -42.29 -0.03 23.37
C ARG A 262 -42.58 -0.26 24.84
N ASN A 263 -42.95 0.84 25.47
CA ASN A 263 -43.39 0.90 26.85
C ASN A 263 -44.69 0.11 27.03
N ALA A 264 -44.82 -0.41 28.25
CA ALA A 264 -46.04 -0.93 28.87
C ALA A 264 -47.15 0.12 28.95
#